data_AF-A0A930HVP7-F1
#
_entry.id   AF-A0A930HVP7-F1
#
_cell.length_a   1.000
_cell.length_b   1.000
_cell.length_c   1.000
_cell.angle_alpha   90.00
_cell.angle_beta   90.00
_cell.angle_gamma   90.00
#
_symmetry.space_group_name_H-M   'P 1'
#
loop_
_entity.id
_entity.type
_entity.pdbx_description
1 polymer ?
#
loop_
_entity_poly.entity_id
_entity_poly.type
_entity_poly.pdbx_seq_one_letter_code
_entity_poly.pdbx_strand_id
1 'polypeptide(L)'
;KEAFDKALSEVLEVVVITVDEISEAFQLFDSQNTRGRELYPHDLLKAYHLREIHDKYDMQRAVLKWESKDPKAIRELFDNYLFPLWNWSKRRKSSRFTAAEIDLYKGIEESSGYTYARRANKAMPYFLLSEPLISGGDFFEMVDHYMQMLHSIKLELIDNPDFTRIKELLIDDKSKVGQIKTPADLDKACKSSSTGMNHARNLFFCALLCYYDRFHNFDLMAVKKLFTWAMMLRVDMNHLGFDSVNRYAIGFGDNDKYTNSEPVISLISSARRHTEISGMPLMVKRDNDKAETEKWQGLYEDLLLLNGYK
;
A
#
# COMPACT_ATOMS: atom_id res chain seq x y z
N LYS A 1 23.50 18.31 -30.98
CA LYS A 1 24.66 17.87 -30.18
C LYS A 1 25.52 19.07 -29.81
N GLU A 2 26.08 19.81 -30.77
CA GLU A 2 26.80 21.08 -30.52
C GLU A 2 26.03 22.11 -29.67
N ALA A 3 24.73 22.30 -29.92
CA ALA A 3 23.91 23.22 -29.12
C ALA A 3 23.73 22.77 -27.65
N PHE A 4 23.78 21.46 -27.39
CA PHE A 4 23.69 20.90 -26.03
C PHE A 4 25.04 21.02 -25.32
N ASP A 5 26.13 20.72 -26.02
CA ASP A 5 27.50 20.86 -25.49
C ASP A 5 27.82 22.33 -25.17
N LYS A 6 27.41 23.25 -26.05
CA LYS A 6 27.53 24.71 -25.82
C LYS A 6 26.70 25.19 -24.62
N ALA A 7 25.50 24.65 -24.43
CA ALA A 7 24.68 24.99 -23.28
C ALA A 7 25.34 24.53 -21.96
N LEU A 8 25.92 23.33 -21.95
CA LEU A 8 26.67 22.80 -20.79
C LEU A 8 27.93 23.60 -20.47
N SER A 9 28.63 24.13 -21.47
CA SER A 9 29.91 24.83 -21.26
C SER A 9 29.79 26.33 -21.04
N GLU A 10 28.79 26.98 -21.65
CA GLU A 10 28.72 28.46 -21.68
C GLU A 10 27.48 29.03 -20.98
N VAL A 11 26.47 28.20 -20.69
CA VAL A 11 25.16 28.68 -20.19
C VAL A 11 24.83 28.10 -18.82
N LEU A 12 25.17 26.83 -18.57
CA LEU A 12 24.90 26.15 -17.31
C LEU A 12 26.09 26.27 -16.36
N GLU A 13 25.84 26.80 -15.18
CA GLU A 13 26.80 26.78 -14.08
C GLU A 13 26.42 25.68 -13.09
N VAL A 14 27.39 24.85 -12.71
CA VAL A 14 27.21 23.78 -11.72
C VAL A 14 28.10 24.09 -10.52
N VAL A 15 27.49 24.11 -9.33
CA VAL A 15 28.22 24.17 -8.07
C VAL A 15 28.47 22.73 -7.62
N VAL A 16 29.72 22.30 -7.62
CA VAL A 16 30.15 21.01 -7.07
C VAL A 16 30.72 21.26 -5.69
N ILE A 17 30.11 20.67 -4.68
CA ILE A 17 30.61 20.68 -3.31
C ILE A 17 31.24 19.32 -3.04
N THR A 18 32.54 19.33 -2.76
CA THR A 18 33.32 18.11 -2.48
C THR A 18 33.66 18.07 -1.00
N VAL A 19 33.56 16.90 -0.41
CA VAL A 19 33.94 16.62 0.98
C VAL A 19 34.78 15.35 1.02
N ASP A 20 35.56 15.21 2.08
CA ASP A 20 36.50 14.11 2.23
C ASP A 20 35.83 12.83 2.76
N GLU A 21 34.70 12.99 3.47
CA GLU A 21 33.96 11.89 4.10
C GLU A 21 32.52 11.79 3.59
N ILE A 22 32.04 10.56 3.37
CA ILE A 22 30.66 10.29 2.91
C ILE A 22 29.63 10.86 3.90
N SER A 23 29.91 10.79 5.21
CA SER A 23 29.02 11.33 6.25
C SER A 23 28.81 12.84 6.13
N GLU A 24 29.86 13.59 5.76
CA GLU A 24 29.78 15.03 5.54
C GLU A 24 28.95 15.36 4.31
N ALA A 25 29.03 14.53 3.27
CA ALA A 25 28.27 14.72 2.03
C ALA A 25 26.77 14.62 2.31
N PHE A 26 26.38 13.63 3.12
CA PHE A 26 25.00 13.48 3.56
C PHE A 26 24.54 14.59 4.51
N GLN A 27 25.38 15.06 5.43
CA GLN A 27 25.04 16.21 6.28
C GLN A 27 24.80 17.47 5.46
N LEU A 28 25.66 17.73 4.47
CA LEU A 28 25.47 18.85 3.54
C LEU A 28 24.19 18.70 2.74
N PHE A 29 23.92 17.51 2.18
CA PHE A 29 22.68 17.21 1.48
C PHE A 29 21.45 17.51 2.34
N ASP A 30 21.37 16.92 3.54
CA ASP A 30 20.25 17.11 4.47
C ASP A 30 20.08 18.59 4.86
N SER A 31 21.18 19.31 5.12
CA SER A 31 21.13 20.74 5.49
C SER A 31 20.68 21.66 4.35
N GLN A 32 21.12 21.41 3.10
CA GLN A 32 20.74 22.22 1.94
C GLN A 32 19.28 21.97 1.53
N ASN A 33 18.75 20.78 1.80
CA ASN A 33 17.36 20.43 1.53
C ASN A 33 16.34 21.07 2.49
N THR A 34 16.78 21.87 3.46
CA THR A 34 15.88 22.66 4.33
C THR A 34 15.38 23.96 3.68
N ARG A 35 16.00 24.41 2.58
CA ARG A 35 15.58 25.58 1.80
C ARG A 35 15.16 25.16 0.38
N GLY A 36 13.88 24.80 0.22
CA GLY A 36 13.33 24.40 -1.08
C GLY A 36 11.99 23.65 -0.98
N ARG A 37 11.59 22.98 -2.06
CA ARG A 37 10.46 22.02 -2.03
C ARG A 37 10.86 20.84 -1.15
N GLU A 38 10.04 20.53 -0.16
CA GLU A 38 10.28 19.37 0.71
C GLU A 38 10.47 18.09 -0.12
N LEU A 39 11.51 17.33 0.20
CA LEU A 39 11.74 16.00 -0.35
C LEU A 39 10.58 15.08 0.00
N TYR A 40 10.30 14.10 -0.86
CA TYR A 40 9.33 13.09 -0.50
C TYR A 40 9.86 12.21 0.63
N PRO A 41 8.99 11.71 1.53
CA PRO A 41 9.41 10.89 2.66
C PRO A 41 10.22 9.65 2.27
N HIS A 42 9.89 9.03 1.13
CA HIS A 42 10.64 7.87 0.62
C HIS A 42 12.05 8.23 0.13
N ASP A 43 12.29 9.46 -0.32
CA ASP A 43 13.64 9.93 -0.69
C ASP A 43 14.50 10.16 0.55
N LEU A 44 13.90 10.69 1.63
CA LEU A 44 14.57 10.82 2.93
C LEU A 44 14.95 9.44 3.51
N LEU A 45 14.04 8.47 3.41
CA LEU A 45 14.31 7.09 3.80
C LEU A 45 15.42 6.48 2.95
N LYS A 46 15.37 6.63 1.63
CA LYS A 46 16.43 6.17 0.73
C LYS A 46 17.80 6.71 1.17
N ALA A 47 17.91 8.01 1.41
CA ALA A 47 19.16 8.62 1.87
C ALA A 47 19.61 8.05 3.23
N TYR A 48 18.68 7.91 4.18
CA TYR A 48 18.97 7.30 5.48
C TYR A 48 19.51 5.87 5.32
N HIS A 49 18.81 5.00 4.61
CA HIS A 49 19.20 3.61 4.47
C HIS A 49 20.48 3.42 3.65
N LEU A 50 20.80 4.29 2.68
CA LEU A 50 22.09 4.22 1.99
C LEU A 50 23.28 4.45 2.93
N ARG A 51 23.15 5.32 3.95
CA ARG A 51 24.21 5.54 4.94
C ARG A 51 24.51 4.32 5.79
N GLU A 52 23.49 3.50 6.01
CA GLU A 52 23.53 2.31 6.84
C GLU A 52 24.14 1.10 6.09
N ILE A 53 24.37 1.22 4.77
CA ILE A 53 25.02 0.17 3.97
C ILE A 53 26.52 0.47 3.89
N HIS A 54 27.33 -0.34 4.58
CA HIS A 54 28.77 -0.16 4.62
C HIS A 54 29.51 -0.78 3.43
N ASP A 55 28.97 -1.83 2.82
CA ASP A 55 29.56 -2.43 1.62
C ASP A 55 29.21 -1.62 0.36
N LYS A 56 30.25 -1.24 -0.39
CA LYS A 56 30.11 -0.40 -1.58
C LYS A 56 29.33 -1.08 -2.70
N TYR A 57 29.48 -2.39 -2.87
CA TYR A 57 28.76 -3.13 -3.90
C TYR A 57 27.29 -3.28 -3.53
N ASP A 58 26.98 -3.54 -2.27
CA ASP A 58 25.61 -3.58 -1.75
C ASP A 58 24.89 -2.25 -1.92
N MET A 59 25.58 -1.15 -1.58
CA MET A 59 25.06 0.20 -1.78
C MET A 59 24.77 0.46 -3.27
N GLN A 60 25.69 0.10 -4.16
CA GLN A 60 25.50 0.26 -5.60
C GLN A 60 24.30 -0.57 -6.11
N ARG A 61 24.15 -1.81 -5.65
CA ARG A 61 23.02 -2.68 -6.00
C ARG A 61 21.70 -2.08 -5.51
N ALA A 62 21.64 -1.58 -4.28
CA ALA A 62 20.47 -0.93 -3.70
C ALA A 62 20.06 0.32 -4.51
N VAL A 63 21.03 1.17 -4.88
CA VAL A 63 20.76 2.35 -5.72
C VAL A 63 20.23 1.93 -7.09
N LEU A 64 20.89 1.01 -7.79
CA LEU A 64 20.44 0.57 -9.12
C LEU A 64 19.02 -0.02 -9.08
N LYS A 65 18.72 -0.82 -8.05
CA LYS A 65 17.40 -1.44 -7.84
C LYS A 65 16.32 -0.40 -7.49
N TRP A 66 16.68 0.66 -6.79
CA TRP A 66 15.77 1.77 -6.46
C TRP A 66 15.48 2.61 -7.70
N GLU A 67 16.51 3.03 -8.43
CA GLU A 67 16.40 3.87 -9.63
C GLU A 67 15.69 3.18 -10.80
N SER A 68 15.62 1.85 -10.81
CA SER A 68 14.88 1.11 -11.84
C SER A 68 13.36 1.19 -11.68
N LYS A 69 12.86 1.75 -10.57
CA LYS A 69 11.43 1.85 -10.24
C LYS A 69 10.89 3.24 -10.55
N ASP A 70 9.61 3.33 -10.91
CA ASP A 70 8.92 4.62 -11.02
C ASP A 70 8.81 5.27 -9.63
N PRO A 71 9.39 6.47 -9.39
CA PRO A 71 9.28 7.17 -8.11
C PRO A 71 7.83 7.39 -7.67
N LYS A 72 6.92 7.57 -8.62
CA LYS A 72 5.49 7.71 -8.31
C LYS A 72 4.92 6.41 -7.73
N ALA A 73 5.34 5.25 -8.22
CA ALA A 73 4.89 3.97 -7.70
C ALA A 73 5.39 3.71 -6.28
N ILE A 74 6.64 4.11 -5.97
CA ILE A 74 7.18 4.05 -4.60
C ILE A 74 6.35 4.96 -3.69
N ARG A 75 6.06 6.19 -4.13
CA ARG A 75 5.20 7.10 -3.37
C ARG A 75 3.83 6.51 -3.10
N GLU A 76 3.17 5.98 -4.13
CA GLU A 76 1.84 5.37 -4.01
C GLU A 76 1.86 4.12 -3.11
N LEU A 77 2.95 3.36 -3.09
CA LEU A 77 3.13 2.24 -2.18
C LEU A 77 3.05 2.70 -0.71
N PHE A 78 3.81 3.73 -0.34
CA PHE A 78 3.77 4.27 1.03
C PHE A 78 2.44 4.94 1.36
N ASP A 79 1.98 5.85 0.49
CA ASP A 79 0.79 6.68 0.73
C ASP A 79 -0.50 5.85 0.80
N ASN A 80 -0.64 4.83 -0.06
CA ASN A 80 -1.90 4.09 -0.20
C ASN A 80 -1.91 2.75 0.51
N TYR A 81 -0.75 2.15 0.80
CA TYR A 81 -0.66 0.79 1.34
C TYR A 81 0.13 0.72 2.64
N LEU A 82 1.46 0.93 2.62
CA LEU A 82 2.31 0.61 3.77
C LEU A 82 1.93 1.43 5.02
N PHE A 83 1.81 2.75 4.87
CA PHE A 83 1.53 3.63 6.01
C PHE A 83 0.09 3.48 6.54
N PRO A 84 -0.95 3.41 5.68
CA PRO A 84 -2.30 3.07 6.13
C PRO A 84 -2.38 1.72 6.85
N LEU A 85 -1.77 0.67 6.31
CA LEU A 85 -1.82 -0.67 6.89
C LEU A 85 -1.08 -0.75 8.23
N TRP A 86 0.06 -0.08 8.36
CA TRP A 86 0.78 0.01 9.62
C TRP A 86 -0.08 0.64 10.73
N ASN A 87 -0.85 1.69 10.41
CA ASN A 87 -1.74 2.35 11.36
C ASN A 87 -3.01 1.54 11.64
N TRP A 88 -3.70 1.07 10.59
CA TRP A 88 -4.97 0.35 10.72
C TRP A 88 -4.82 -1.00 11.41
N SER A 89 -3.70 -1.70 11.22
CA SER A 89 -3.40 -2.94 11.95
C SER A 89 -3.35 -2.74 13.48
N LYS A 90 -3.02 -1.53 13.92
CA LYS A 90 -2.96 -1.09 15.33
C LYS A 90 -4.21 -0.32 15.77
N ARG A 91 -5.27 -0.33 14.95
CA ARG A 91 -6.51 0.45 15.14
C ARG A 91 -6.28 1.96 15.32
N ARG A 92 -5.27 2.51 14.65
CA ARG A 92 -4.98 3.95 14.62
C ARG A 92 -5.42 4.53 13.29
N LYS A 93 -5.95 5.76 13.31
CA LYS A 93 -6.25 6.48 12.06
C LYS A 93 -4.96 6.73 11.30
N SER A 94 -5.02 6.64 9.96
CA SER A 94 -3.91 7.02 9.09
C SER A 94 -4.11 8.43 8.55
N SER A 95 -3.01 9.10 8.26
CA SER A 95 -2.95 10.36 7.53
C SER A 95 -2.15 10.16 6.23
N ARG A 96 -1.86 11.26 5.54
CA ARG A 96 -0.85 11.27 4.49
C ARG A 96 0.53 10.96 5.11
N PHE A 97 1.35 10.19 4.43
CA PHE A 97 2.72 9.93 4.86
C PHE A 97 3.61 11.16 4.60
N THR A 98 4.31 11.62 5.63
CA THR A 98 5.15 12.83 5.58
C THR A 98 6.52 12.56 6.22
N ALA A 99 7.41 13.57 6.20
CA ALA A 99 8.70 13.49 6.85
C ALA A 99 8.59 13.24 8.36
N ALA A 100 7.47 13.59 8.99
CA ALA A 100 7.25 13.38 10.43
C ALA A 100 7.13 11.88 10.81
N GLU A 101 6.76 11.02 9.87
CA GLU A 101 6.51 9.59 10.13
C GLU A 101 7.61 8.67 9.60
N ILE A 102 8.69 9.19 9.00
CA ILE A 102 9.75 8.35 8.42
C ILE A 102 10.47 7.49 9.44
N ASP A 103 10.51 7.90 10.71
CA ASP A 103 11.13 7.13 11.79
C ASP A 103 10.49 5.73 11.95
N LEU A 104 9.23 5.55 11.52
CA LEU A 104 8.56 4.24 11.51
C LEU A 104 9.23 3.22 10.57
N TYR A 105 9.95 3.69 9.55
CA TYR A 105 10.56 2.87 8.51
C TYR A 105 12.09 2.89 8.54
N LYS A 106 12.72 3.68 9.42
CA LYS A 106 14.20 3.67 9.59
C LYS A 106 14.75 2.33 10.08
N GLY A 107 13.92 1.54 10.75
CA GLY A 107 14.32 0.23 11.26
C GLY A 107 15.31 0.32 12.42
N ILE A 108 16.12 -0.73 12.58
CA ILE A 108 17.16 -0.84 13.60
C ILE A 108 18.45 -1.35 12.98
N GLU A 109 19.60 -0.86 13.44
CA GLU A 109 20.91 -1.30 12.97
C GLU A 109 21.11 -2.82 13.08
N GLU A 110 21.71 -3.45 12.07
CA GLU A 110 21.99 -4.88 12.04
C GLU A 110 22.82 -5.34 13.25
N SER A 111 23.78 -4.50 13.67
CA SER A 111 24.69 -4.74 14.80
C SER A 111 24.00 -4.69 16.17
N SER A 112 22.73 -4.28 16.22
CA SER A 112 22.01 -4.05 17.46
C SER A 112 21.91 -5.31 18.32
N GLY A 113 22.25 -5.16 19.61
CA GLY A 113 22.15 -6.21 20.60
C GLY A 113 20.71 -6.55 21.02
N TYR A 114 19.71 -5.77 20.62
CA TYR A 114 18.33 -5.96 21.06
C TYR A 114 17.72 -7.26 20.51
N THR A 115 16.92 -7.92 21.36
CA THR A 115 16.31 -9.21 21.01
C THR A 115 15.41 -9.15 19.78
N TYR A 116 14.65 -8.06 19.60
CA TYR A 116 13.77 -7.92 18.44
C TYR A 116 14.56 -7.70 17.14
N ALA A 117 15.66 -6.93 17.18
CA ALA A 117 16.56 -6.75 16.04
C ALA A 117 17.17 -8.08 15.61
N ARG A 118 17.65 -8.88 16.57
CA ARG A 118 18.15 -10.24 16.30
C ARG A 118 17.10 -11.17 15.69
N ARG A 119 15.82 -11.01 16.04
CA ARG A 119 14.74 -11.79 15.40
C ARG A 119 14.47 -11.32 13.98
N ALA A 120 14.43 -10.00 13.73
CA ALA A 120 14.26 -9.44 12.40
C ALA A 120 15.40 -9.87 11.45
N ASN A 121 16.66 -9.74 11.87
CA ASN A 121 17.83 -10.23 11.14
C ASN A 121 17.70 -11.72 10.74
N LYS A 122 17.24 -12.57 11.65
CA LYS A 122 17.05 -14.01 11.38
C LYS A 122 15.87 -14.33 10.45
N ALA A 123 14.89 -13.43 10.36
CA ALA A 123 13.70 -13.62 9.56
C ALA A 123 13.95 -13.27 8.08
N MET A 124 15.08 -12.66 7.74
CA MET A 124 15.41 -12.34 6.34
C MET A 124 15.39 -13.60 5.44
N PRO A 125 14.81 -13.52 4.22
CA PRO A 125 14.26 -12.35 3.54
C PRO A 125 12.74 -12.14 3.70
N TYR A 126 12.14 -12.62 4.80
CA TYR A 126 10.70 -12.55 5.02
C TYR A 126 10.30 -11.25 5.73
N PHE A 127 9.43 -10.46 5.09
CA PHE A 127 8.86 -9.23 5.63
C PHE A 127 7.41 -9.44 6.10
N LEU A 128 6.97 -8.58 7.03
CA LEU A 128 5.57 -8.47 7.45
C LEU A 128 5.28 -6.98 7.74
N LEU A 129 4.11 -6.49 7.30
CA LEU A 129 3.79 -5.05 7.21
C LEU A 129 3.91 -4.24 8.52
N SER A 130 3.91 -4.92 9.67
CA SER A 130 3.93 -4.29 11.00
C SER A 130 5.06 -4.77 11.90
N GLU A 131 5.98 -5.57 11.36
CA GLU A 131 7.12 -6.11 12.08
C GLU A 131 8.37 -5.22 11.93
N PRO A 132 9.36 -5.36 12.84
CA PRO A 132 10.59 -4.58 12.77
C PRO A 132 11.39 -4.85 11.48
N LEU A 133 12.00 -3.79 10.96
CA LEU A 133 12.87 -3.79 9.79
C LEU A 133 14.32 -3.50 10.24
N ILE A 134 15.31 -4.06 9.56
CA ILE A 134 16.72 -3.72 9.76
C ILE A 134 17.07 -2.52 8.88
N SER A 135 17.84 -1.57 9.40
CA SER A 135 18.30 -0.42 8.63
C SER A 135 19.26 -0.86 7.51
N GLY A 136 19.46 -0.02 6.49
CA GLY A 136 20.28 -0.41 5.33
C GLY A 136 19.54 -1.18 4.23
N GLY A 137 20.17 -2.24 3.73
CA GLY A 137 19.76 -2.98 2.54
C GLY A 137 18.33 -3.54 2.60
N ASP A 138 17.91 -4.02 3.77
CA ASP A 138 16.60 -4.64 3.99
C ASP A 138 15.43 -3.70 3.65
N PHE A 139 15.60 -2.39 3.80
CA PHE A 139 14.59 -1.42 3.38
C PHE A 139 14.34 -1.46 1.87
N PHE A 140 15.40 -1.55 1.07
CA PHE A 140 15.29 -1.63 -0.38
C PHE A 140 14.66 -2.95 -0.83
N GLU A 141 14.99 -4.04 -0.11
CA GLU A 141 14.37 -5.35 -0.31
C GLU A 141 12.89 -5.36 0.08
N MET A 142 12.52 -4.73 1.20
CA MET A 142 11.14 -4.61 1.65
C MET A 142 10.27 -3.81 0.66
N VAL A 143 10.76 -2.66 0.17
CA VAL A 143 10.04 -1.86 -0.82
C VAL A 143 9.81 -2.66 -2.10
N ASP A 144 10.85 -3.33 -2.60
CA ASP A 144 10.74 -4.17 -3.80
C ASP A 144 9.79 -5.35 -3.60
N HIS A 145 9.89 -6.02 -2.45
CA HIS A 145 9.02 -7.12 -2.06
C HIS A 145 7.55 -6.73 -2.12
N TYR A 146 7.16 -5.60 -1.50
CA TYR A 146 5.76 -5.19 -1.50
C TYR A 146 5.26 -4.68 -2.86
N MET A 147 6.13 -4.10 -3.69
CA MET A 147 5.78 -3.78 -5.08
C MET A 147 5.51 -5.04 -5.90
N GLN A 148 6.37 -6.06 -5.78
CA GLN A 148 6.20 -7.34 -6.46
C GLN A 148 4.97 -8.09 -5.93
N MET A 149 4.73 -8.07 -4.62
CA MET A 149 3.57 -8.69 -4.00
C MET A 149 2.26 -8.08 -4.53
N LEU A 150 2.15 -6.75 -4.58
CA LEU A 150 1.00 -6.07 -5.18
C LEU A 150 0.81 -6.44 -6.64
N HIS A 151 1.90 -6.57 -7.40
CA HIS A 151 1.86 -7.00 -8.79
C HIS A 151 1.30 -8.42 -8.92
N SER A 152 1.81 -9.37 -8.13
CA SER A 152 1.34 -10.77 -8.11
C SER A 152 -0.12 -10.90 -7.66
N ILE A 153 -0.54 -10.14 -6.65
CA ILE A 153 -1.95 -10.10 -6.21
C ILE A 153 -2.86 -9.64 -7.34
N LYS A 154 -2.48 -8.59 -8.06
CA LYS A 154 -3.28 -8.08 -9.19
C LYS A 154 -3.31 -9.08 -10.34
N LEU A 155 -2.20 -9.75 -10.64
CA LEU A 155 -2.18 -10.83 -11.64
C LEU A 155 -3.12 -11.98 -11.26
N GLU A 156 -3.12 -12.40 -10.01
CA GLU A 156 -4.02 -13.46 -9.54
C GLU A 156 -5.49 -13.08 -9.76
N LEU A 157 -5.88 -11.84 -9.46
CA LEU A 157 -7.23 -11.34 -9.72
C LEU A 157 -7.58 -11.27 -11.21
N ILE A 158 -6.59 -11.19 -12.10
CA ILE A 158 -6.78 -11.10 -13.55
C ILE A 158 -6.94 -12.50 -14.16
N ASP A 159 -6.11 -13.45 -13.73
CA ASP A 159 -5.90 -14.74 -14.38
C ASP A 159 -6.69 -15.89 -13.73
N ASN A 160 -6.97 -15.80 -12.43
CA ASN A 160 -7.70 -16.86 -11.73
C ASN A 160 -9.21 -16.77 -12.03
N PRO A 161 -9.81 -17.81 -12.63
CA PRO A 161 -11.23 -17.81 -13.01
C PRO A 161 -12.17 -17.68 -11.81
N ASP A 162 -11.76 -18.11 -10.61
CA ASP A 162 -12.58 -18.01 -9.40
C ASP A 162 -12.83 -16.55 -8.97
N PHE A 163 -11.96 -15.62 -9.41
CA PHE A 163 -12.08 -14.19 -9.14
C PHE A 163 -12.69 -13.38 -10.28
N THR A 164 -13.18 -14.03 -11.35
CA THR A 164 -13.80 -13.34 -12.51
C THR A 164 -14.86 -12.34 -12.08
N ARG A 165 -15.76 -12.73 -11.16
CA ARG A 165 -16.81 -11.84 -10.70
C ARG A 165 -16.28 -10.62 -9.94
N ILE A 166 -15.22 -10.79 -9.15
CA ILE A 166 -14.57 -9.68 -8.44
C ILE A 166 -13.90 -8.73 -9.45
N LYS A 167 -13.18 -9.29 -10.43
CA LYS A 167 -12.56 -8.53 -11.53
C LYS A 167 -13.59 -7.69 -12.28
N GLU A 168 -14.75 -8.27 -12.61
CA GLU A 168 -15.85 -7.55 -13.23
C GLU A 168 -16.33 -6.38 -12.38
N LEU A 169 -16.54 -6.57 -11.08
CA LEU A 169 -17.07 -5.53 -10.18
C LEU A 169 -16.06 -4.42 -9.87
N LEU A 170 -14.77 -4.70 -9.98
CA LEU A 170 -13.71 -3.69 -9.88
C LEU A 170 -13.70 -2.71 -11.07
N ILE A 171 -14.32 -3.07 -12.20
CA ILE A 171 -14.27 -2.30 -13.43
C ILE A 171 -15.66 -1.71 -13.74
N ASP A 172 -15.71 -0.38 -13.85
CA ASP A 172 -16.97 0.33 -14.17
C ASP A 172 -17.43 0.03 -15.61
N ASP A 173 -16.48 0.09 -16.56
CA ASP A 173 -16.74 -0.14 -17.98
C ASP A 173 -16.58 -1.64 -18.33
N LYS A 174 -17.72 -2.35 -18.35
CA LYS A 174 -17.76 -3.80 -18.60
C LYS A 174 -17.17 -4.21 -19.94
N SER A 175 -17.16 -3.32 -20.94
CA SER A 175 -16.57 -3.61 -22.26
C SER A 175 -15.05 -3.80 -22.21
N LYS A 176 -14.39 -3.27 -21.17
CA LYS A 176 -12.93 -3.34 -21.00
C LYS A 176 -12.48 -4.58 -20.25
N VAL A 177 -13.36 -5.31 -19.56
CA VAL A 177 -12.99 -6.44 -18.68
C VAL A 177 -12.16 -7.49 -19.42
N GLY A 178 -12.58 -7.89 -20.62
CA GLY A 178 -11.87 -8.87 -21.44
C GLY A 178 -10.53 -8.38 -22.02
N GLN A 179 -10.24 -7.08 -21.93
CA GLN A 179 -9.01 -6.47 -22.43
C GLN A 179 -7.94 -6.38 -21.33
N ILE A 180 -8.30 -6.59 -20.06
CA ILE A 180 -7.38 -6.49 -18.92
C ILE A 180 -6.51 -7.74 -18.83
N LYS A 181 -5.22 -7.58 -19.15
CA LYS A 181 -4.21 -8.65 -19.14
C LYS A 181 -3.05 -8.38 -18.20
N THR A 182 -2.84 -7.14 -17.78
CA THR A 182 -1.73 -6.76 -16.90
C THR A 182 -2.22 -6.00 -15.66
N PRO A 183 -1.45 -5.99 -14.55
CA PRO A 183 -1.75 -5.16 -13.39
C PRO A 183 -1.87 -3.67 -13.71
N ALA A 184 -1.09 -3.17 -14.66
CA ALA A 184 -1.17 -1.79 -15.12
C ALA A 184 -2.51 -1.49 -15.84
N ASP A 185 -3.02 -2.43 -16.64
CA ASP A 185 -4.34 -2.32 -17.25
C ASP A 185 -5.43 -2.28 -16.18
N LEU A 186 -5.32 -3.15 -15.17
CA LEU A 186 -6.25 -3.21 -14.05
C LEU A 186 -6.24 -1.90 -13.26
N ASP A 187 -5.07 -1.34 -12.95
CA ASP A 187 -4.94 -0.05 -12.25
C ASP A 187 -5.58 1.09 -13.00
N LYS A 188 -5.49 1.08 -14.33
CA LYS A 188 -6.15 2.09 -15.18
C LYS A 188 -7.67 1.88 -15.23
N ALA A 189 -8.12 0.63 -15.37
CA ALA A 189 -9.53 0.29 -15.50
C ALA A 189 -10.32 0.41 -14.18
N CYS A 190 -9.66 0.22 -13.03
CA CYS A 190 -10.25 0.38 -11.70
C CYS A 190 -10.48 1.84 -11.31
N LYS A 191 -9.89 2.81 -12.03
CA LYS A 191 -10.07 4.23 -11.71
C LYS A 191 -11.47 4.69 -12.13
N SER A 192 -12.24 5.13 -11.14
CA SER A 192 -13.56 5.72 -11.32
C SER A 192 -13.49 7.25 -11.27
N SER A 193 -14.47 7.91 -11.86
CA SER A 193 -14.73 9.35 -11.62
C SER A 193 -15.22 9.60 -10.19
N SER A 194 -15.73 8.57 -9.50
CA SER A 194 -16.15 8.68 -8.10
C SER A 194 -14.96 8.47 -7.16
N THR A 195 -14.52 9.54 -6.49
CA THR A 195 -13.49 9.48 -5.44
C THR A 195 -13.83 8.45 -4.35
N GLY A 196 -15.09 8.38 -3.92
CA GLY A 196 -15.55 7.39 -2.95
C GLY A 196 -15.38 5.95 -3.44
N MET A 197 -15.63 5.67 -4.72
CA MET A 197 -15.38 4.34 -5.28
C MET A 197 -13.89 4.00 -5.27
N ASN A 198 -13.03 4.95 -5.64
CA ASN A 198 -11.58 4.76 -5.59
C ASN A 198 -11.10 4.47 -4.16
N HIS A 199 -11.69 5.12 -3.15
CA HIS A 199 -11.41 4.84 -1.75
C HIS A 199 -11.81 3.42 -1.33
N ALA A 200 -13.01 2.96 -1.69
CA ALA A 200 -13.45 1.60 -1.39
C ALA A 200 -12.57 0.54 -2.08
N ARG A 201 -12.19 0.78 -3.34
CA ARG A 201 -11.27 -0.11 -4.09
C ARG A 201 -9.88 -0.15 -3.46
N ASN A 202 -9.34 1.00 -3.05
CA ASN A 202 -8.06 1.04 -2.35
C ASN A 202 -8.13 0.29 -1.01
N LEU A 203 -9.23 0.43 -0.26
CA LEU A 203 -9.45 -0.31 0.99
C LEU A 203 -9.45 -1.82 0.75
N PHE A 204 -10.09 -2.29 -0.33
CA PHE A 204 -10.05 -3.70 -0.72
C PHE A 204 -8.61 -4.16 -0.99
N PHE A 205 -7.84 -3.44 -1.82
CA PHE A 205 -6.46 -3.83 -2.11
C PHE A 205 -5.56 -3.77 -0.86
N CYS A 206 -5.79 -2.84 0.06
CA CYS A 206 -5.11 -2.82 1.35
C CYS A 206 -5.40 -4.10 2.15
N ALA A 207 -6.67 -4.48 2.28
CA ALA A 207 -7.05 -5.69 3.00
C ALA A 207 -6.49 -6.95 2.34
N LEU A 208 -6.51 -7.02 1.02
CA LEU A 208 -5.97 -8.14 0.27
C LEU A 208 -4.44 -8.23 0.39
N LEU A 209 -3.73 -7.10 0.34
CA LEU A 209 -2.29 -7.06 0.58
C LEU A 209 -1.96 -7.53 2.00
N CYS A 210 -2.67 -7.03 3.02
CA CYS A 210 -2.46 -7.43 4.41
C CYS A 210 -2.74 -8.92 4.62
N TYR A 211 -3.77 -9.46 3.97
CA TYR A 211 -4.11 -10.87 4.01
C TYR A 211 -3.03 -11.74 3.36
N TYR A 212 -2.59 -11.36 2.17
CA TYR A 212 -1.59 -12.13 1.42
C TYR A 212 -0.20 -12.06 2.06
N ASP A 213 0.23 -10.88 2.55
CA ASP A 213 1.45 -10.70 3.36
C ASP A 213 1.52 -11.71 4.51
N ARG A 214 0.39 -11.92 5.18
CA ARG A 214 0.34 -12.81 6.34
C ARG A 214 0.24 -14.29 6.00
N PHE A 215 -0.58 -14.66 5.02
CA PHE A 215 -0.95 -16.06 4.79
C PHE A 215 -0.45 -16.65 3.48
N HIS A 216 0.04 -15.83 2.55
CA HIS A 216 0.62 -16.22 1.26
C HIS A 216 -0.24 -17.24 0.50
N ASN A 217 -1.57 -17.06 0.50
CA ASN A 217 -2.51 -17.88 -0.25
C ASN A 217 -3.70 -17.04 -0.75
N PHE A 218 -4.54 -17.63 -1.61
CA PHE A 218 -5.77 -17.03 -2.11
C PHE A 218 -6.99 -17.91 -1.80
N ASP A 219 -7.40 -17.92 -0.54
CA ASP A 219 -8.68 -18.53 -0.15
C ASP A 219 -9.84 -17.75 -0.76
N LEU A 220 -10.62 -18.42 -1.63
CA LEU A 220 -11.72 -17.81 -2.36
C LEU A 220 -12.75 -17.12 -1.44
N MET A 221 -13.05 -17.73 -0.30
CA MET A 221 -14.03 -17.18 0.65
C MET A 221 -13.47 -15.95 1.36
N ALA A 222 -12.19 -15.99 1.78
CA ALA A 222 -11.54 -14.82 2.36
C ALA A 222 -11.55 -13.64 1.39
N VAL A 223 -11.09 -13.84 0.14
CA VAL A 223 -11.03 -12.75 -0.85
C VAL A 223 -12.43 -12.18 -1.14
N LYS A 224 -13.45 -13.02 -1.28
CA LYS A 224 -14.86 -12.58 -1.44
C LYS A 224 -15.34 -11.74 -0.24
N LYS A 225 -15.02 -12.16 0.99
CA LYS A 225 -15.39 -11.43 2.20
C LYS A 225 -14.65 -10.10 2.33
N LEU A 226 -13.36 -10.05 2.02
CA LEU A 226 -12.57 -8.80 2.01
C LEU A 226 -13.11 -7.82 0.96
N PHE A 227 -13.43 -8.32 -0.23
CA PHE A 227 -14.04 -7.52 -1.29
C PHE A 227 -15.39 -6.94 -0.85
N THR A 228 -16.27 -7.80 -0.34
CA THR A 228 -17.60 -7.41 0.11
C THR A 228 -17.51 -6.41 1.26
N TRP A 229 -16.68 -6.66 2.26
CA TRP A 229 -16.42 -5.74 3.36
C TRP A 229 -16.01 -4.34 2.88
N ALA A 230 -15.06 -4.25 1.95
CA ALA A 230 -14.61 -2.96 1.44
C ALA A 230 -15.67 -2.26 0.57
N MET A 231 -16.41 -3.00 -0.26
CA MET A 231 -17.43 -2.43 -1.15
C MET A 231 -18.72 -2.04 -0.42
N MET A 232 -19.08 -2.73 0.66
CA MET A 232 -20.24 -2.36 1.48
C MET A 232 -20.10 -0.95 2.05
N LEU A 233 -18.88 -0.52 2.40
CA LEU A 233 -18.63 0.87 2.79
C LEU A 233 -19.06 1.87 1.70
N ARG A 234 -18.92 1.53 0.41
CA ARG A 234 -19.42 2.37 -0.68
C ARG A 234 -20.94 2.38 -0.74
N VAL A 235 -21.57 1.22 -0.57
CA VAL A 235 -23.04 1.08 -0.55
C VAL A 235 -23.66 1.87 0.61
N ASP A 236 -22.97 1.89 1.75
CA ASP A 236 -23.48 2.46 3.00
C ASP A 236 -23.44 3.98 3.09
N MET A 237 -22.70 4.65 2.20
CA MET A 237 -22.45 6.08 2.29
C MET A 237 -22.90 6.82 1.03
N ASN A 238 -23.54 7.98 1.19
CA ASN A 238 -23.72 8.90 0.07
C ASN A 238 -22.36 9.49 -0.37
N HIS A 239 -21.67 10.16 0.56
CA HIS A 239 -20.33 10.71 0.37
C HIS A 239 -19.30 9.90 1.16
N LEU A 240 -18.41 9.22 0.45
CA LEU A 240 -17.32 8.45 1.05
C LEU A 240 -16.00 9.22 0.89
N GLY A 241 -15.52 9.80 2.00
CA GLY A 241 -14.21 10.44 2.12
C GLY A 241 -13.22 9.59 2.91
N PHE A 242 -11.95 9.98 2.91
CA PHE A 242 -10.88 9.20 3.56
C PHE A 242 -11.03 9.07 5.08
N ASP A 243 -11.57 10.07 5.80
CA ASP A 243 -11.80 9.92 7.25
C ASP A 243 -12.84 8.83 7.56
N SER A 244 -13.87 8.67 6.72
CA SER A 244 -14.83 7.58 6.84
C SER A 244 -14.17 6.21 6.61
N VAL A 245 -13.27 6.12 5.62
CA VAL A 245 -12.44 4.91 5.40
C VAL A 245 -11.59 4.61 6.63
N ASN A 246 -10.94 5.61 7.20
CA ASN A 246 -10.14 5.45 8.42
C ASN A 246 -10.97 4.90 9.57
N ARG A 247 -12.13 5.48 9.86
CA ARG A 247 -13.03 5.05 10.94
C ARG A 247 -13.50 3.61 10.73
N TYR A 248 -13.91 3.29 9.51
CA TYR A 248 -14.33 1.94 9.12
C TYR A 248 -13.20 0.92 9.26
N ALA A 249 -12.00 1.23 8.77
CA ALA A 249 -10.85 0.32 8.80
C ALA A 249 -10.37 -0.02 10.23
N ILE A 250 -10.51 0.91 11.17
CA ILE A 250 -10.15 0.71 12.59
C ILE A 250 -11.31 0.22 13.45
N GLY A 251 -12.50 0.04 12.88
CA GLY A 251 -13.69 -0.45 13.58
C GLY A 251 -14.22 0.49 14.67
N PHE A 252 -14.06 1.80 14.49
CA PHE A 252 -14.57 2.80 15.44
C PHE A 252 -16.02 3.12 15.08
N GLY A 253 -16.98 2.41 15.67
CA GLY A 253 -18.33 2.29 15.11
C GLY A 253 -19.53 2.37 16.06
N ASP A 254 -19.42 2.97 17.25
CA ASP A 254 -20.57 3.02 18.17
C ASP A 254 -21.72 3.96 17.72
N ASN A 255 -21.61 4.66 16.57
CA ASN A 255 -22.64 5.57 16.06
C ASN A 255 -22.65 5.76 14.52
N ASP A 256 -21.88 4.97 13.76
CA ASP A 256 -21.80 5.16 12.30
C ASP A 256 -22.78 4.24 11.56
N LYS A 257 -23.38 4.75 10.47
CA LYS A 257 -24.40 4.07 9.63
C LYS A 257 -23.86 2.90 8.79
N TYR A 258 -22.78 2.25 9.22
CA TYR A 258 -22.14 1.17 8.47
C TYR A 258 -22.82 -0.16 8.76
N THR A 259 -22.98 -0.98 7.74
CA THR A 259 -23.50 -2.35 7.88
C THR A 259 -22.50 -3.23 8.65
N ASN A 260 -21.21 -2.91 8.57
CA ASN A 260 -20.14 -3.60 9.27
C ASN A 260 -19.28 -2.61 10.05
N SER A 261 -18.78 -3.00 11.21
CA SER A 261 -17.87 -2.19 12.04
C SER A 261 -16.61 -2.95 12.44
N GLU A 262 -16.40 -4.13 11.85
CA GLU A 262 -15.26 -4.97 12.19
C GLU A 262 -13.94 -4.38 11.64
N PRO A 263 -12.88 -4.28 12.46
CA PRO A 263 -11.58 -3.76 12.04
C PRO A 263 -10.79 -4.85 11.32
N VAL A 264 -11.21 -5.19 10.11
CA VAL A 264 -10.71 -6.34 9.34
C VAL A 264 -9.19 -6.33 9.17
N ILE A 265 -8.55 -5.17 8.98
CA ILE A 265 -7.08 -5.09 8.87
C ILE A 265 -6.39 -5.55 10.17
N SER A 266 -6.93 -5.16 11.33
CA SER A 266 -6.43 -5.58 12.65
C SER A 266 -6.77 -7.05 12.95
N LEU A 267 -7.90 -7.56 12.46
CA LEU A 267 -8.24 -8.98 12.55
C LEU A 267 -7.27 -9.83 11.73
N ILE A 268 -6.95 -9.42 10.49
CA ILE A 268 -5.93 -10.08 9.68
C ILE A 268 -4.59 -10.06 10.41
N SER A 269 -4.15 -8.90 10.92
CA SER A 269 -2.83 -8.77 11.59
C SER A 269 -2.70 -9.53 12.91
N SER A 270 -3.79 -10.08 13.46
CA SER A 270 -3.78 -10.88 14.69
C SER A 270 -4.17 -12.35 14.48
N ALA A 271 -4.83 -12.67 13.36
CA ALA A 271 -5.27 -14.03 13.04
C ALA A 271 -4.09 -15.01 12.88
N ARG A 272 -4.31 -16.27 13.23
CA ARG A 272 -3.29 -17.34 13.14
C ARG A 272 -3.45 -18.17 11.87
N ARG A 273 -4.67 -18.27 11.35
CA ARG A 273 -5.03 -19.05 10.17
C ARG A 273 -5.87 -18.22 9.23
N HIS A 274 -5.68 -18.42 7.93
CA HIS A 274 -6.47 -17.76 6.91
C HIS A 274 -7.97 -18.05 7.02
N THR A 275 -8.34 -19.24 7.54
CA THR A 275 -9.73 -19.65 7.76
C THR A 275 -10.46 -18.81 8.81
N GLU A 276 -9.76 -18.10 9.69
CA GLU A 276 -10.39 -17.13 10.60
C GLU A 276 -10.95 -15.94 9.82
N ILE A 277 -10.31 -15.56 8.72
CA ILE A 277 -10.78 -14.52 7.80
C ILE A 277 -11.88 -15.07 6.90
N SER A 278 -11.71 -16.27 6.35
CA SER A 278 -12.78 -16.95 5.60
C SER A 278 -14.02 -17.19 6.46
N GLY A 279 -13.86 -17.35 7.77
CA GLY A 279 -14.93 -17.55 8.76
C GLY A 279 -15.49 -16.28 9.37
N MET A 280 -14.93 -15.09 9.09
CA MET A 280 -15.34 -13.86 9.77
C MET A 280 -16.81 -13.53 9.53
N PRO A 281 -17.57 -13.08 10.54
CA PRO A 281 -18.94 -12.62 10.32
C PRO A 281 -18.91 -11.40 9.40
N LEU A 282 -19.84 -11.36 8.43
CA LEU A 282 -19.99 -10.24 7.52
C LEU A 282 -21.46 -10.05 7.21
N MET A 283 -21.98 -8.88 7.55
CA MET A 283 -23.34 -8.49 7.21
C MET A 283 -23.36 -7.93 5.80
N VAL A 284 -24.12 -8.57 4.91
CA VAL A 284 -24.27 -8.13 3.51
C VAL A 284 -25.58 -7.39 3.31
N LYS A 285 -26.63 -7.73 4.05
CA LYS A 285 -27.94 -7.06 3.97
C LYS A 285 -27.97 -5.80 4.83
N ARG A 286 -28.41 -4.69 4.24
CA ARG A 286 -28.76 -3.45 4.97
C ARG A 286 -30.14 -3.57 5.59
N ASP A 287 -30.41 -2.82 6.66
CA ASP A 287 -31.68 -2.86 7.39
C ASP A 287 -32.91 -2.61 6.50
N ASN A 288 -32.78 -1.71 5.52
CA ASN A 288 -33.86 -1.36 4.59
C ASN A 288 -33.78 -2.13 3.26
N ASP A 289 -32.88 -3.11 3.16
CA ASP A 289 -32.57 -3.90 1.96
C ASP A 289 -32.34 -3.05 0.69
N LYS A 290 -31.77 -1.85 0.87
CA LYS A 290 -31.46 -0.88 -0.18
C LYS A 290 -30.15 -0.18 0.11
N ALA A 291 -29.41 0.17 -0.95
CA ALA A 291 -28.25 1.04 -0.85
C ALA A 291 -28.63 2.41 -0.27
N GLU A 292 -27.68 3.11 0.37
CA GLU A 292 -27.92 4.46 0.91
C GLU A 292 -28.31 5.46 -0.20
N THR A 293 -27.85 5.23 -1.43
CA THR A 293 -28.23 6.01 -2.61
C THR A 293 -28.53 5.09 -3.78
N GLU A 294 -29.55 5.43 -4.58
CA GLU A 294 -29.96 4.67 -5.77
C GLU A 294 -28.80 4.39 -6.74
N LYS A 295 -27.84 5.32 -6.84
CA LYS A 295 -26.63 5.17 -7.65
C LYS A 295 -25.85 3.88 -7.36
N TRP A 296 -25.86 3.40 -6.11
CA TRP A 296 -25.12 2.19 -5.70
C TRP A 296 -26.00 0.98 -5.51
N GLN A 297 -27.28 1.06 -5.89
CA GLN A 297 -28.20 -0.06 -5.77
C GLN A 297 -27.74 -1.26 -6.62
N GLY A 298 -27.25 -1.03 -7.84
CA GLY A 298 -26.68 -2.10 -8.67
C GLY A 298 -25.46 -2.78 -8.03
N LEU A 299 -24.58 -2.01 -7.38
CA LEU A 299 -23.45 -2.58 -6.63
C LEU A 299 -23.96 -3.42 -5.45
N TYR A 300 -24.97 -2.95 -4.71
CA TYR A 300 -25.54 -3.68 -3.59
C TYR A 300 -26.13 -5.03 -4.04
N GLU A 301 -26.89 -5.05 -5.12
CA GLU A 301 -27.43 -6.27 -5.72
C GLU A 301 -26.32 -7.22 -6.20
N ASP A 302 -25.29 -6.68 -6.84
CA ASP A 302 -24.12 -7.45 -7.25
C ASP A 302 -23.38 -8.10 -6.07
N LEU A 303 -23.28 -7.39 -4.92
CA LEU A 303 -22.68 -7.91 -3.70
C LEU A 303 -23.55 -8.98 -3.03
N LEU A 304 -24.88 -8.83 -3.04
CA LEU A 304 -25.81 -9.86 -2.59
C LEU A 304 -25.61 -11.15 -3.40
N LEU A 305 -25.59 -11.04 -4.74
CA LEU A 305 -25.37 -12.18 -5.64
C LEU A 305 -23.99 -12.82 -5.42
N LEU A 306 -22.93 -12.02 -5.24
CA LEU A 306 -21.58 -12.52 -4.96
C LEU A 306 -21.52 -13.39 -3.70
N ASN A 307 -22.37 -13.09 -2.71
CA ASN A 307 -22.46 -13.79 -1.43
C ASN A 307 -23.59 -14.84 -1.39
N GLY A 308 -24.20 -15.17 -2.53
CA GLY A 308 -25.18 -16.25 -2.66
C GLY A 308 -26.60 -15.90 -2.20
N TYR A 309 -26.91 -14.61 -2.01
CA TYR A 309 -28.28 -14.16 -1.79
C TYR A 309 -29.03 -14.13 -3.12
N LYS A 310 -30.31 -14.51 -3.07
CA LYS A 310 -31.25 -14.46 -4.20
C LYS A 310 -32.06 -13.17 -4.15
#